data_AF-A0A2A2AQF2-F1
#
_entry.id   AF-A0A2A2AQF2-F1
#
_cell.length_a   1.000
_cell.length_b   1.000
_cell.length_c   1.000
_cell.angle_alpha   90.00
_cell.angle_beta   90.00
_cell.angle_gamma   90.00
#
_symmetry.space_group_name_H-M   'P 1'
#
loop_
_entity.id
_entity.type
_entity.pdbx_description
1 polymer ?
#
loop_
_entity_poly.entity_id
_entity_poly.type
_entity_poly.pdbx_seq_one_letter_code
_entity_poly.pdbx_strand_id
1 'polypeptide(L)'
;MPSSTYIAHSSPDLAIATHQPLAEHAHNTGALAASFAAHFGAAQLARAMGLLHDLGKYCAPFQQRVLGAAIRVNHSTWGAKVALEQYRQLGWLLAYGIAGHHAGLANGGLSQGGQRLPLAERLADPALPALDAAWQREITLPALQELLAEAARKLPRDAPHGLGFSAAFLARMLFSALVDADYLDTERYYDQFLPPSQRKAAARAQPAPSLQALRAQLDEHLRGFQADSEVNRIRARILAYARQQASLAPGLFSLTVPTGGGKTLASLAFALDHAIAHGQRRVIFVIPFTSIVEQNAAVFRRALGPHGAQAVLEHHSAFTPPAPDASRPDWHQSQAKLRLAMENWDAPIVVTTAVQFFESLFAARTGACRKLHHIANSVVVLDEEGYA
;
A
#
# COMPACT_ATOMS: atom_id res chain seq x y z
N MET A 1 19.02 34.72 -14.84
CA MET A 1 18.29 33.68 -15.59
C MET A 1 16.91 33.61 -14.94
N PRO A 2 15.79 33.83 -15.65
CA PRO A 2 14.48 33.57 -15.07
C PRO A 2 14.49 32.12 -14.55
N SER A 3 14.07 31.91 -13.31
CA SER A 3 14.02 30.60 -12.67
C SER A 3 13.07 29.71 -13.47
N SER A 4 13.61 28.91 -14.39
CA SER A 4 12.82 27.93 -15.11
C SER A 4 12.38 26.88 -14.11
N THR A 5 11.11 26.92 -13.69
CA THR A 5 10.50 25.88 -12.87
C THR A 5 10.61 24.55 -13.62
N TYR A 6 11.29 23.56 -13.03
CA TYR A 6 11.34 22.21 -13.60
C TYR A 6 9.97 21.56 -13.50
N ILE A 7 9.59 20.81 -14.52
CA ILE A 7 8.27 20.18 -14.64
C ILE A 7 8.40 18.67 -14.39
N ALA A 8 7.52 18.13 -13.54
CA ALA A 8 7.35 16.68 -13.35
C ALA A 8 6.38 16.09 -14.37
N HIS A 9 5.22 16.74 -14.54
CA HIS A 9 4.13 16.31 -15.42
C HIS A 9 3.58 17.50 -16.21
N SER A 10 3.29 17.25 -17.49
CA SER A 10 2.60 18.19 -18.37
C SER A 10 1.16 17.75 -18.63
N SER A 11 0.31 18.73 -18.96
CA SER A 11 -1.04 18.47 -19.45
C SER A 11 -1.03 17.48 -20.63
N PRO A 12 -2.05 16.60 -20.76
CA PRO A 12 -2.22 15.76 -21.94
C PRO A 12 -2.34 16.55 -23.25
N ASP A 13 -2.89 17.75 -23.18
CA ASP A 13 -2.89 18.73 -24.27
C ASP A 13 -1.80 19.78 -24.00
N LEU A 14 -0.76 19.78 -24.85
CA LEU A 14 0.37 20.70 -24.76
C LEU A 14 -0.02 22.17 -25.00
N ALA A 15 -1.21 22.44 -25.55
CA ALA A 15 -1.75 23.80 -25.66
C ALA A 15 -2.22 24.35 -24.31
N ILE A 16 -2.48 23.47 -23.33
CA ILE A 16 -2.84 23.86 -21.97
C ILE A 16 -1.55 24.00 -21.15
N ALA A 17 -1.18 25.23 -20.81
CA ALA A 17 0.04 25.58 -20.09
C ALA A 17 0.03 25.24 -18.58
N THR A 18 -0.74 24.23 -18.18
CA THR A 18 -0.77 23.74 -16.81
C THR A 18 0.27 22.63 -16.66
N HIS A 19 1.15 22.79 -15.67
CA HIS A 19 2.24 21.88 -15.38
C HIS A 19 2.33 21.64 -13.88
N GLN A 20 2.69 20.42 -13.47
CA GLN A 20 3.10 20.17 -12.09
C GLN A 20 4.58 20.50 -11.93
N PRO A 21 4.96 21.42 -11.03
CA PRO A 21 6.34 21.64 -10.67
C PRO A 21 6.99 20.37 -10.11
N LEU A 22 8.25 20.13 -10.46
CA LEU A 22 8.99 18.95 -10.03
C LEU A 22 9.21 18.91 -8.51
N ALA A 23 9.48 20.06 -7.90
CA ALA A 23 9.56 20.17 -6.45
C ALA A 23 8.22 19.84 -5.77
N GLU A 24 7.11 20.31 -6.32
CA GLU A 24 5.77 20.02 -5.78
C GLU A 24 5.50 18.52 -5.79
N HIS A 25 5.74 17.84 -6.91
CA HIS A 25 5.61 16.40 -7.03
C HIS A 25 6.50 15.65 -6.03
N ALA A 26 7.78 16.02 -5.93
CA ALA A 26 8.72 15.41 -4.99
C ALA A 26 8.27 15.56 -3.53
N HIS A 27 7.78 16.74 -3.13
CA HIS A 27 7.27 17.00 -1.78
C HIS A 27 5.97 16.25 -1.50
N ASN A 28 5.04 16.21 -2.45
CA ASN A 28 3.79 15.48 -2.32
C ASN A 28 4.04 13.97 -2.18
N THR A 29 4.84 13.39 -3.08
CA THR A 29 5.23 11.98 -3.04
C THR A 29 5.99 11.65 -1.76
N GLY A 30 6.93 12.51 -1.35
CA GLY A 30 7.66 12.36 -0.08
C GLY A 30 6.74 12.38 1.15
N ALA A 31 5.77 13.32 1.20
CA ALA A 31 4.83 13.41 2.31
C ALA A 31 3.89 12.21 2.38
N LEU A 32 3.39 11.75 1.23
CA LEU A 32 2.48 10.61 1.15
C LEU A 32 3.20 9.29 1.46
N ALA A 33 4.41 9.08 0.92
CA ALA A 33 5.23 7.92 1.25
C ALA A 33 5.58 7.87 2.76
N ALA A 34 5.85 9.03 3.37
CA ALA A 34 6.09 9.14 4.80
C ALA A 34 4.87 8.78 5.63
N SER A 35 3.67 9.24 5.25
CA SER A 35 2.42 8.93 5.96
C SER A 35 2.09 7.44 5.90
N PHE A 36 2.33 6.80 4.75
CA PHE A 36 2.23 5.35 4.61
C PHE A 36 3.21 4.62 5.52
N ALA A 37 4.49 5.03 5.50
CA ALA A 37 5.54 4.38 6.25
C ALA A 37 5.53 4.64 7.76
N ALA A 38 4.82 5.67 8.22
CA ALA A 38 4.60 5.94 9.65
C ALA A 38 4.00 4.72 10.37
N HIS A 39 3.13 3.97 9.71
CA HIS A 39 2.46 2.79 10.27
C HIS A 39 3.39 1.60 10.52
N PHE A 40 4.59 1.62 9.96
CA PHE A 40 5.65 0.67 10.29
C PHE A 40 6.92 1.38 10.77
N GLY A 41 6.85 2.66 11.17
CA GLY A 41 7.93 3.40 11.82
C GLY A 41 9.15 3.69 10.95
N ALA A 42 8.94 3.96 9.66
CA ALA A 42 10.00 4.28 8.69
C ALA A 42 9.64 5.52 7.84
N ALA A 43 9.02 6.53 8.46
CA ALA A 43 8.47 7.69 7.78
C ALA A 43 9.56 8.54 7.10
N GLN A 44 10.69 8.76 7.77
CA GLN A 44 11.78 9.58 7.25
C GLN A 44 12.57 8.85 6.15
N LEU A 45 12.74 7.53 6.28
CA LEU A 45 13.29 6.69 5.21
C LEU A 45 12.43 6.81 3.93
N ALA A 46 11.12 6.70 4.05
CA ALA A 46 10.20 6.83 2.91
C ALA A 46 10.10 8.26 2.37
N ARG A 47 10.15 9.27 3.24
CA ARG A 47 10.19 10.69 2.85
C ARG A 47 11.40 10.98 1.98
N ALA A 48 12.58 10.55 2.41
CA ALA A 48 13.81 10.72 1.66
C ALA A 48 13.73 10.05 0.27
N MET A 49 13.10 8.87 0.18
CA MET A 49 12.87 8.21 -1.11
C MET A 49 11.94 9.02 -2.01
N GLY A 50 10.79 9.49 -1.51
CA GLY A 50 9.84 10.28 -2.31
C GLY A 50 10.43 11.61 -2.80
N LEU A 51 11.24 12.28 -1.98
CA LEU A 51 11.94 13.50 -2.37
C LEU A 51 13.00 13.27 -3.46
N LEU A 52 13.61 12.08 -3.50
CA LEU A 52 14.71 11.76 -4.42
C LEU A 52 14.28 10.97 -5.66
N HIS A 53 13.10 10.34 -5.67
CA HIS A 53 12.79 9.31 -6.67
C HIS A 53 12.92 9.78 -8.12
N ASP A 54 12.54 11.02 -8.37
CA ASP A 54 12.48 11.67 -9.67
C ASP A 54 13.58 12.71 -9.90
N LEU A 55 14.62 12.72 -9.07
CA LEU A 55 15.65 13.76 -9.09
C LEU A 55 16.31 13.93 -10.47
N GLY A 56 16.45 12.87 -11.25
CA GLY A 56 17.03 12.96 -12.59
C GLY A 56 16.18 13.73 -13.62
N LYS A 57 14.97 14.17 -13.25
CA LYS A 57 14.16 15.09 -14.06
C LYS A 57 14.69 16.54 -14.05
N TYR A 58 15.57 16.89 -13.09
CA TYR A 58 16.34 18.15 -13.09
C TYR A 58 17.48 18.10 -14.14
N CYS A 59 17.15 17.90 -15.41
CA CYS A 59 18.10 17.96 -16.51
C CYS A 59 17.44 18.47 -17.79
N ALA A 60 18.22 19.14 -18.64
CA ALA A 60 17.70 19.73 -19.88
C ALA A 60 17.04 18.69 -20.82
N PRO A 61 17.59 17.49 -21.07
CA PRO A 61 16.95 16.50 -21.94
C PRO A 61 15.58 16.04 -21.42
N PHE A 62 15.39 15.92 -20.10
CA PHE A 62 14.11 15.53 -19.54
C PHE A 62 13.07 16.65 -19.71
N GLN A 63 13.46 17.90 -19.49
CA GLN A 63 12.55 19.03 -19.67
C GLN A 63 12.13 19.19 -21.14
N GLN A 64 13.03 18.95 -22.10
CA GLN A 64 12.67 18.88 -23.52
C GLN A 64 11.66 17.77 -23.81
N ARG A 65 11.82 16.59 -23.20
CA ARG A 65 10.87 15.48 -23.33
C ARG A 65 9.48 15.84 -22.81
N VAL A 66 9.39 16.51 -21.65
CA VAL A 66 8.10 16.94 -21.08
C VAL A 66 7.36 17.91 -22.00
N LEU A 67 8.11 18.71 -22.77
CA LEU A 67 7.60 19.64 -23.78
C LEU A 67 7.32 18.99 -25.15
N GLY A 68 7.40 17.65 -25.26
CA GLY A 68 6.97 16.91 -26.45
C GLY A 68 8.11 16.33 -27.31
N ALA A 69 9.39 16.53 -26.94
CA ALA A 69 10.49 15.89 -27.66
C ALA A 69 10.46 14.36 -27.48
N ALA A 70 10.61 13.62 -28.59
CA ALA A 70 10.63 12.15 -28.60
C ALA A 70 11.98 11.57 -28.14
N ILE A 71 12.40 11.91 -26.92
CA ILE A 71 13.69 11.53 -26.33
C ILE A 71 13.43 10.61 -25.13
N ARG A 72 14.15 9.48 -25.06
CA ARG A 72 14.16 8.64 -23.86
C ARG A 72 15.25 9.13 -22.91
N VAL A 73 14.87 9.38 -21.66
CA VAL A 73 15.79 9.86 -20.62
C VAL A 73 15.68 8.94 -19.40
N ASN A 74 16.81 8.52 -18.85
CA ASN A 74 16.86 7.85 -17.55
C ASN A 74 16.86 8.90 -16.44
N HIS A 75 15.74 9.04 -15.74
CA HIS A 75 15.59 10.02 -14.65
C HIS A 75 15.68 9.40 -13.25
N SER A 76 15.70 8.06 -13.16
CA SER A 76 15.63 7.32 -11.88
C SER A 76 16.97 7.15 -11.16
N THR A 77 18.09 7.16 -11.89
CA THR A 77 19.39 6.80 -11.31
C THR A 77 19.99 7.91 -10.45
N TRP A 78 19.79 9.19 -10.78
CA TRP A 78 20.38 10.31 -10.03
C TRP A 78 19.94 10.35 -8.57
N GLY A 79 18.64 10.13 -8.30
CA GLY A 79 18.12 10.07 -6.94
C GLY A 79 18.79 8.99 -6.10
N ALA A 80 19.06 7.83 -6.69
CA ALA A 80 19.72 6.72 -6.01
C ALA A 80 21.19 7.03 -5.72
N LYS A 81 21.91 7.70 -6.64
CA LYS A 81 23.29 8.17 -6.41
C LYS A 81 23.34 9.18 -5.26
N VAL A 82 22.47 10.17 -5.28
CA VAL A 82 22.39 11.18 -4.20
C VAL A 82 22.05 10.52 -2.86
N ALA A 83 21.18 9.51 -2.83
CA ALA A 83 20.89 8.77 -1.60
C ALA A 83 22.15 8.08 -1.03
N LEU A 84 23.02 7.52 -1.88
CA LEU A 84 24.29 6.91 -1.46
C LEU A 84 25.28 7.94 -0.91
N GLU A 85 25.37 9.09 -1.56
CA GLU A 85 26.24 10.20 -1.12
C GLU A 85 25.79 10.77 0.24
N GLN A 86 24.48 11.02 0.40
CA GLN A 86 23.92 11.67 1.59
C GLN A 86 23.78 10.73 2.79
N TYR A 87 23.44 9.45 2.54
CA TYR A 87 23.06 8.52 3.61
C TYR A 87 23.97 7.30 3.77
N ARG A 88 25.14 7.28 3.10
CA ARG A 88 26.15 6.23 3.22
C ARG A 88 25.54 4.84 3.01
N GLN A 89 25.68 3.94 4.01
CA GLN A 89 25.17 2.58 3.94
C GLN A 89 23.64 2.49 3.87
N LEU A 90 22.93 3.42 4.52
CA LEU A 90 21.47 3.49 4.39
C LEU A 90 21.04 3.92 2.99
N GLY A 91 21.90 4.65 2.27
CA GLY A 91 21.67 5.02 0.88
C GLY A 91 21.41 3.80 -0.02
N TRP A 92 22.06 2.66 0.25
CA TRP A 92 21.83 1.42 -0.50
C TRP A 92 20.40 0.91 -0.32
N LEU A 93 19.86 0.96 0.90
CA LEU A 93 18.48 0.56 1.18
C LEU A 93 17.49 1.42 0.37
N LEU A 94 17.70 2.73 0.34
CA LEU A 94 16.83 3.67 -0.38
C LEU A 94 16.99 3.55 -1.90
N ALA A 95 18.23 3.34 -2.38
CA ALA A 95 18.57 3.26 -3.79
C ALA A 95 17.81 2.14 -4.52
N TYR A 96 17.53 1.01 -3.88
CA TYR A 96 16.72 -0.05 -4.46
C TYR A 96 15.33 0.43 -4.87
N GLY A 97 14.65 1.16 -3.98
CA GLY A 97 13.31 1.67 -4.27
C GLY A 97 13.34 2.89 -5.18
N ILE A 98 14.28 3.82 -4.98
CA ILE A 98 14.44 5.01 -5.82
C ILE A 98 14.75 4.63 -7.25
N ALA A 99 15.77 3.81 -7.51
CA ALA A 99 16.02 3.36 -8.87
C ALA A 99 14.82 2.53 -9.35
N GLY A 100 14.28 1.63 -8.51
CA GLY A 100 13.21 0.72 -8.88
C GLY A 100 11.85 1.32 -9.22
N HIS A 101 11.56 2.60 -8.94
CA HIS A 101 10.19 3.14 -8.90
C HIS A 101 9.36 2.95 -10.19
N HIS A 102 9.99 2.80 -11.36
CA HIS A 102 9.31 2.41 -12.60
C HIS A 102 9.57 0.97 -13.07
N ALA A 103 10.76 0.41 -12.78
CA ALA A 103 11.19 -0.89 -13.32
C ALA A 103 10.93 -2.08 -12.38
N GLY A 104 10.56 -1.81 -11.13
CA GLY A 104 10.59 -2.77 -10.04
C GLY A 104 11.95 -2.87 -9.36
N LEU A 105 11.99 -3.61 -8.25
CA LEU A 105 13.21 -3.81 -7.46
C LEU A 105 14.25 -4.63 -8.25
N ALA A 106 15.50 -4.16 -8.20
CA ALA A 106 16.65 -4.84 -8.80
C ALA A 106 17.14 -6.01 -7.92
N ASN A 107 17.89 -6.92 -8.53
CA ASN A 107 18.65 -7.93 -7.79
C ASN A 107 19.93 -7.31 -7.19
N GLY A 108 20.42 -7.88 -6.09
CA GLY A 108 21.67 -7.44 -5.44
C GLY A 108 22.93 -8.18 -5.89
N GLY A 109 22.79 -9.31 -6.62
CA GLY A 109 23.90 -10.12 -7.12
C GLY A 109 24.35 -9.76 -8.54
N LEU A 110 25.37 -10.44 -9.04
CA LEU A 110 25.88 -10.30 -10.42
C LEU A 110 24.83 -10.74 -11.45
N SER A 111 24.86 -10.16 -12.65
CA SER A 111 23.97 -10.49 -13.77
C SER A 111 24.06 -11.98 -14.15
N GLN A 112 23.16 -12.81 -13.60
CA GLN A 112 22.96 -14.20 -14.04
C GLN A 112 21.80 -14.31 -15.05
N GLY A 113 21.80 -13.47 -16.08
CA GLY A 113 20.81 -13.54 -17.16
C GLY A 113 19.35 -13.29 -16.75
N GLY A 114 19.12 -12.72 -15.56
CA GLY A 114 17.78 -12.33 -15.11
C GLY A 114 17.23 -11.14 -15.91
N GLN A 115 15.91 -11.01 -15.99
CA GLN A 115 15.23 -9.93 -16.72
C GLN A 115 15.51 -8.51 -16.19
N ARG A 116 16.21 -8.34 -15.05
CA ARG A 116 16.47 -7.05 -14.40
C ARG A 116 17.95 -6.86 -14.09
N LEU A 117 18.47 -5.69 -14.46
CA LEU A 117 19.83 -5.27 -14.15
C LEU A 117 20.04 -5.19 -12.63
N PRO A 118 21.20 -5.64 -12.11
CA PRO A 118 21.62 -5.37 -10.75
C PRO A 118 21.67 -3.87 -10.44
N LEU A 119 21.43 -3.51 -9.18
CA LEU A 119 21.43 -2.10 -8.76
C LEU A 119 22.77 -1.42 -9.06
N ALA A 120 23.89 -2.11 -8.83
CA ALA A 120 25.23 -1.57 -9.08
C ALA A 120 25.45 -1.22 -10.56
N GLU A 121 25.02 -2.08 -11.48
CA GLU A 121 25.12 -1.82 -12.92
C GLU A 121 24.23 -0.63 -13.33
N ARG A 122 23.04 -0.51 -12.73
CA ARG A 122 22.14 0.62 -12.99
C ARG A 122 22.71 1.95 -12.48
N LEU A 123 23.45 1.92 -11.37
CA LEU A 123 24.15 3.09 -10.83
C LEU A 123 25.37 3.48 -11.68
N ALA A 124 25.96 2.53 -12.42
CA ALA A 124 27.10 2.78 -13.29
C ALA A 124 26.74 3.34 -14.67
N ASP A 125 25.47 3.71 -14.92
CA ASP A 125 25.00 4.25 -16.20
C ASP A 125 25.87 5.44 -16.66
N PRO A 126 26.65 5.29 -17.75
CA PRO A 126 27.56 6.33 -18.24
C PRO A 126 26.82 7.40 -19.06
N ALA A 127 25.57 7.16 -19.44
CA ALA A 127 24.78 8.03 -20.30
C ALA A 127 23.83 8.96 -19.51
N LEU A 128 24.05 9.13 -18.21
CA LEU A 128 23.22 10.02 -17.39
C LEU A 128 23.43 11.48 -17.80
N PRO A 129 22.35 12.22 -18.10
CA PRO A 129 22.44 13.66 -18.30
C PRO A 129 23.00 14.38 -17.08
N ALA A 130 23.63 15.53 -17.27
CA ALA A 130 24.05 16.37 -16.15
C ALA A 130 22.84 16.77 -15.28
N LEU A 131 22.96 16.57 -13.97
CA LEU A 131 21.97 16.98 -12.98
C LEU A 131 22.15 18.45 -12.65
N ASP A 132 21.10 19.26 -12.79
CA ASP A 132 21.12 20.67 -12.44
C ASP A 132 21.05 20.84 -10.92
N ALA A 133 21.89 21.71 -10.34
CA ALA A 133 21.95 21.95 -8.90
C ALA A 133 20.71 22.68 -8.33
N ALA A 134 19.76 23.14 -9.17
CA ALA A 134 18.54 23.81 -8.73
C ALA A 134 17.75 23.03 -7.66
N TRP A 135 17.75 21.69 -7.74
CA TRP A 135 17.04 20.82 -6.77
C TRP A 135 17.48 21.07 -5.32
N GLN A 136 18.74 21.45 -5.09
CA GLN A 136 19.28 21.67 -3.75
C GLN A 136 18.64 22.86 -3.04
N ARG A 137 18.04 23.79 -3.80
CA ARG A 137 17.30 24.94 -3.26
C ARG A 137 15.82 24.63 -3.03
N GLU A 138 15.28 23.64 -3.75
CA GLU A 138 13.84 23.33 -3.77
C GLU A 138 13.48 22.13 -2.87
N ILE A 139 14.44 21.24 -2.62
CA ILE A 139 14.25 20.00 -1.88
C ILE A 139 15.18 19.98 -0.67
N THR A 140 14.59 20.00 0.53
CA THR A 140 15.32 19.77 1.78
C THR A 140 15.18 18.30 2.18
N LEU A 141 16.31 17.62 2.31
CA LEU A 141 16.36 16.22 2.68
C LEU A 141 16.30 16.03 4.21
N PRO A 142 15.66 14.96 4.72
CA PRO A 142 15.68 14.65 6.15
C PRO A 142 17.11 14.44 6.67
N ALA A 143 17.33 14.71 7.95
CA ALA A 143 18.67 14.58 8.52
C ALA A 143 19.07 13.10 8.64
N LEU A 144 20.34 12.78 8.36
CA LEU A 144 20.87 11.42 8.49
C LEU A 144 20.57 10.78 9.85
N GLN A 145 20.58 11.57 10.93
CA GLN A 145 20.31 11.09 12.28
C GLN A 145 18.88 10.56 12.47
N GLU A 146 17.90 11.16 11.78
CA GLU A 146 16.50 10.72 11.82
C GLU A 146 16.34 9.36 11.13
N LEU A 147 16.99 9.18 9.97
CA LEU A 147 17.00 7.93 9.23
C LEU A 147 17.72 6.81 10.00
N LEU A 148 18.84 7.14 10.66
CA LEU A 148 19.56 6.19 11.51
C LEU A 148 18.70 5.71 12.68
N ALA A 149 17.93 6.61 13.31
CA ALA A 149 17.05 6.26 14.41
C ALA A 149 15.87 5.36 13.99
N GLU A 150 15.32 5.54 12.79
CA GLU A 150 14.32 4.61 12.22
C GLU A 150 14.96 3.27 11.84
N ALA A 151 16.09 3.28 11.14
CA ALA A 151 16.77 2.07 10.69
C ALA A 151 17.21 1.19 11.86
N ALA A 152 17.73 1.78 12.95
CA ALA A 152 18.14 1.05 14.15
C ALA A 152 16.97 0.27 14.79
N ARG A 153 15.74 0.83 14.75
CA ARG A 153 14.54 0.17 15.27
C ARG A 153 13.99 -0.91 14.33
N LYS A 154 14.26 -0.81 13.03
CA LYS A 154 13.71 -1.72 12.01
C LYS A 154 14.67 -2.84 11.60
N LEU A 155 15.96 -2.64 11.80
CA LEU A 155 17.02 -3.59 11.47
C LEU A 155 17.82 -3.94 12.74
N PRO A 156 17.17 -4.53 13.77
CA PRO A 156 17.87 -4.93 14.98
C PRO A 156 18.90 -6.03 14.65
N ARG A 157 20.05 -6.01 15.33
CA ARG A 157 21.17 -6.94 15.05
C ARG A 157 20.81 -8.40 15.32
N ASP A 158 19.89 -8.63 16.23
CA ASP A 158 19.34 -9.91 16.70
C ASP A 158 18.02 -10.27 16.00
N ALA A 159 17.74 -9.70 14.82
CA ALA A 159 16.55 -10.04 14.06
C ALA A 159 16.44 -11.57 13.83
N PRO A 160 15.28 -12.22 14.12
CA PRO A 160 15.14 -13.68 14.10
C PRO A 160 15.49 -14.36 12.77
N HIS A 161 15.34 -13.63 11.65
CA HIS A 161 15.61 -14.11 10.30
C HIS A 161 16.89 -13.50 9.69
N GLY A 162 17.70 -12.85 10.51
CA GLY A 162 18.93 -12.18 10.11
C GLY A 162 18.72 -10.81 9.43
N LEU A 163 19.77 -9.98 9.47
CA LEU A 163 19.75 -8.62 8.94
C LEU A 163 19.44 -8.56 7.44
N GLY A 164 19.89 -9.53 6.66
CA GLY A 164 19.67 -9.56 5.20
C GLY A 164 18.19 -9.66 4.83
N PHE A 165 17.44 -10.56 5.49
CA PHE A 165 16.01 -10.70 5.26
C PHE A 165 15.25 -9.44 5.70
N SER A 166 15.53 -8.93 6.91
CA SER A 166 14.89 -7.72 7.42
C SER A 166 15.16 -6.50 6.55
N ALA A 167 16.40 -6.32 6.07
CA ALA A 167 16.75 -5.23 5.15
C ALA A 167 16.03 -5.36 3.81
N ALA A 168 16.00 -6.55 3.22
CA ALA A 168 15.31 -6.80 1.96
C ALA A 168 13.79 -6.59 2.09
N PHE A 169 13.19 -7.00 3.22
CA PHE A 169 11.76 -6.80 3.47
C PHE A 169 11.43 -5.33 3.73
N LEU A 170 12.25 -4.63 4.52
CA LEU A 170 12.12 -3.19 4.72
C LEU A 170 12.25 -2.42 3.39
N ALA A 171 13.20 -2.78 2.53
CA ALA A 171 13.33 -2.21 1.19
C ALA A 171 12.05 -2.38 0.37
N ARG A 172 11.41 -3.55 0.42
CA ARG A 172 10.12 -3.81 -0.25
C ARG A 172 8.97 -2.98 0.35
N MET A 173 8.91 -2.86 1.67
CA MET A 173 7.90 -2.03 2.35
C MET A 173 8.04 -0.55 1.96
N LEU A 174 9.27 -0.03 1.94
CA LEU A 174 9.58 1.34 1.52
C LEU A 174 9.30 1.55 0.02
N PHE A 175 9.66 0.60 -0.82
CA PHE A 175 9.36 0.62 -2.25
C PHE A 175 7.85 0.63 -2.51
N SER A 176 7.09 -0.19 -1.79
CA SER A 176 5.63 -0.20 -1.83
C SER A 176 5.04 1.17 -1.51
N ALA A 177 5.50 1.80 -0.42
CA ALA A 177 5.04 3.13 -0.01
C ALA A 177 5.41 4.21 -1.05
N LEU A 178 6.63 4.17 -1.59
CA LEU A 178 7.08 5.11 -2.62
C LEU A 178 6.23 5.00 -3.90
N VAL A 179 6.09 3.78 -4.42
CA VAL A 179 5.38 3.57 -5.69
C VAL A 179 3.92 3.94 -5.55
N ASP A 180 3.25 3.57 -4.45
CA ASP A 180 1.85 3.97 -4.30
C ASP A 180 1.70 5.48 -4.15
N ALA A 181 2.63 6.14 -3.45
CA ALA A 181 2.64 7.60 -3.32
C ALA A 181 2.83 8.32 -4.67
N ASP A 182 3.79 7.87 -5.48
CA ASP A 182 4.05 8.40 -6.84
C ASP A 182 2.82 8.26 -7.75
N TYR A 183 2.20 7.06 -7.75
CA TYR A 183 0.98 6.80 -8.52
C TYR A 183 -0.18 7.69 -8.06
N LEU A 184 -0.38 7.88 -6.76
CA LEU A 184 -1.49 8.67 -6.23
C LEU A 184 -1.31 10.17 -6.46
N ASP A 185 -0.07 10.70 -6.37
CA ASP A 185 0.18 12.11 -6.71
C ASP A 185 0.01 12.36 -8.21
N THR A 186 0.54 11.46 -9.04
CA THR A 186 0.37 11.50 -10.51
C THR A 186 -1.13 11.43 -10.87
N GLU A 187 -1.89 10.50 -10.26
CA GLU A 187 -3.34 10.35 -10.46
C GLU A 187 -4.08 11.65 -10.10
N ARG A 188 -3.76 12.26 -8.96
CA ARG A 188 -4.35 13.52 -8.52
C ARG A 188 -4.07 14.66 -9.49
N TYR A 189 -2.86 14.75 -10.04
CA TYR A 189 -2.53 15.75 -11.05
C TYR A 189 -3.35 15.56 -12.33
N TYR A 190 -3.47 14.33 -12.84
CA TYR A 190 -4.18 14.10 -14.10
C TYR A 190 -5.71 14.17 -13.98
N ASP A 191 -6.26 13.90 -12.79
CA ASP A 191 -7.70 14.00 -12.52
C ASP A 191 -8.29 15.39 -12.79
N GLN A 192 -7.48 16.46 -12.68
CA GLN A 192 -7.97 17.82 -12.94
C GLN A 192 -8.40 18.03 -14.40
N PHE A 193 -7.88 17.22 -15.33
CA PHE A 193 -8.22 17.26 -16.76
C PHE A 193 -9.38 16.32 -17.12
N LEU A 194 -9.87 15.53 -16.16
CA LEU A 194 -10.96 14.58 -16.37
C LEU A 194 -12.32 15.18 -15.91
N PRO A 195 -13.43 14.75 -16.54
CA PRO A 195 -14.76 15.10 -16.04
C PRO A 195 -14.96 14.52 -14.63
N PRO A 196 -15.77 15.16 -13.76
CA PRO A 196 -15.96 14.73 -12.37
C PRO A 196 -16.30 13.25 -12.18
N SER A 197 -17.06 12.65 -13.10
CA SER A 197 -17.45 11.24 -13.07
C SER A 197 -16.29 10.25 -13.29
N GLN A 198 -15.15 10.71 -13.80
CA GLN A 198 -13.97 9.89 -14.11
C GLN A 198 -12.79 10.14 -13.16
N ARG A 199 -12.91 11.10 -12.23
CA ARG A 199 -11.85 11.44 -11.27
C ARG A 199 -11.67 10.35 -10.23
N LYS A 200 -10.50 9.72 -10.20
CA LYS A 200 -10.19 8.59 -9.32
C LYS A 200 -9.84 9.04 -7.90
N ALA A 201 -9.07 10.11 -7.74
CA ALA A 201 -8.67 10.66 -6.45
C ALA A 201 -9.90 11.08 -5.63
N ALA A 202 -10.93 11.63 -6.27
CA ALA A 202 -12.20 11.95 -5.61
C ALA A 202 -12.93 10.69 -5.11
N ALA A 203 -12.91 9.60 -5.89
CA ALA A 203 -13.49 8.32 -5.48
C ALA A 203 -12.72 7.66 -4.31
N ARG A 204 -11.39 7.81 -4.28
CA ARG A 204 -10.53 7.37 -3.15
C ARG A 204 -10.71 8.23 -1.90
N ALA A 205 -10.95 9.53 -2.07
CA ALA A 205 -11.09 10.48 -0.95
C ALA A 205 -12.41 10.33 -0.17
N GLN A 206 -13.36 9.53 -0.64
CA GLN A 206 -14.58 9.25 0.11
C GLN A 206 -14.25 8.44 1.37
N PRO A 207 -14.56 8.95 2.57
CA PRO A 207 -14.16 8.32 3.82
C PRO A 207 -14.73 6.90 3.91
N ALA A 208 -13.86 5.92 4.14
CA ALA A 208 -14.29 4.59 4.51
C ALA A 208 -14.90 4.61 5.92
N PRO A 209 -15.92 3.78 6.21
CA PRO A 209 -16.47 3.69 7.54
C PRO A 209 -15.40 3.24 8.54
N SER A 210 -15.43 3.84 9.74
CA SER A 210 -14.47 3.53 10.80
C SER A 210 -14.67 2.12 11.36
N LEU A 211 -13.61 1.54 11.93
CA LEU A 211 -13.72 0.22 12.57
C LEU A 211 -14.79 0.19 13.67
N GLN A 212 -15.00 1.32 14.37
CA GLN A 212 -16.06 1.47 15.37
C GLN A 212 -17.46 1.39 14.74
N ALA A 213 -17.68 2.03 13.59
CA ALA A 213 -18.95 1.94 12.87
C ALA A 213 -19.20 0.51 12.38
N LEU A 214 -18.15 -0.18 11.91
CA LEU A 214 -18.22 -1.58 11.49
C LEU A 214 -18.54 -2.52 12.65
N ARG A 215 -17.87 -2.33 13.79
CA ARG A 215 -18.16 -3.08 15.02
C ARG A 215 -19.62 -2.88 15.47
N ALA A 216 -20.13 -1.65 15.42
CA ALA A 216 -21.51 -1.38 15.81
C ALA A 216 -22.54 -2.11 14.91
N GLN A 217 -22.30 -2.16 13.60
CA GLN A 217 -23.15 -2.94 12.68
C GLN A 217 -23.05 -4.44 12.94
N LEU A 218 -21.84 -4.94 13.17
CA LEU A 218 -21.64 -6.34 13.54
C LEU A 218 -22.37 -6.68 14.85
N ASP A 219 -22.34 -5.81 15.84
CA ASP A 219 -23.04 -5.99 17.12
C ASP A 219 -24.57 -6.03 16.95
N GLU A 220 -25.13 -5.22 16.04
CA GLU A 220 -26.55 -5.31 15.67
C GLU A 220 -26.88 -6.63 14.98
N HIS A 221 -26.07 -7.03 14.00
CA HIS A 221 -26.26 -8.32 13.32
C HIS A 221 -26.20 -9.50 14.29
N LEU A 222 -25.24 -9.47 15.23
CA LEU A 222 -25.05 -10.53 16.21
C LEU A 222 -26.20 -10.61 17.24
N ARG A 223 -26.85 -9.50 17.57
CA ARG A 223 -28.06 -9.48 18.42
C ARG A 223 -29.26 -10.20 17.81
N GLY A 224 -29.28 -10.37 16.49
CA GLY A 224 -30.32 -11.14 15.80
C GLY A 224 -30.27 -12.65 16.10
N PHE A 225 -29.15 -13.19 16.58
CA PHE A 225 -29.05 -14.62 16.92
C PHE A 225 -29.58 -14.90 18.33
N GLN A 226 -30.44 -15.91 18.44
CA GLN A 226 -31.01 -16.36 19.71
C GLN A 226 -30.26 -17.60 20.24
N ALA A 227 -30.01 -17.65 21.56
CA ALA A 227 -29.37 -18.79 22.23
C ALA A 227 -30.37 -19.89 22.63
N ASP A 228 -31.29 -20.20 21.71
CA ASP A 228 -32.44 -21.08 21.88
C ASP A 228 -32.07 -22.57 21.91
N SER A 229 -31.08 -22.97 21.09
CA SER A 229 -30.54 -24.33 21.02
C SER A 229 -29.22 -24.47 21.79
N GLU A 230 -28.85 -25.70 22.14
CA GLU A 230 -27.54 -26.01 22.74
C GLU A 230 -26.38 -25.50 21.87
N VAL A 231 -26.46 -25.73 20.55
CA VAL A 231 -25.47 -25.25 19.59
C VAL A 231 -25.35 -23.72 19.61
N ASN A 232 -26.48 -23.00 19.65
CA ASN A 232 -26.46 -21.53 19.68
C ASN A 232 -25.91 -20.99 21.01
N ARG A 233 -26.13 -21.67 22.14
CA ARG A 233 -25.48 -21.32 23.41
C ARG A 233 -23.97 -21.54 23.35
N ILE A 234 -23.50 -22.62 22.71
CA ILE A 234 -22.06 -22.84 22.48
C ILE A 234 -21.48 -21.71 21.64
N ARG A 235 -22.12 -21.36 20.52
CA ARG A 235 -21.69 -20.24 19.64
C ARG A 235 -21.61 -18.92 20.40
N ALA A 236 -22.60 -18.60 21.23
CA ALA A 236 -22.59 -17.39 22.05
C ALA A 236 -21.43 -17.36 23.05
N ARG A 237 -21.12 -18.51 23.70
CA ARG A 237 -19.96 -18.62 24.61
C ARG A 237 -18.64 -18.44 23.87
N ILE A 238 -18.49 -19.04 22.68
CA ILE A 238 -17.29 -18.91 21.84
C ILE A 238 -17.08 -17.44 21.46
N LEU A 239 -18.12 -16.76 20.98
CA LEU A 239 -18.09 -15.35 20.62
C LEU A 239 -17.68 -14.48 21.82
N ALA A 240 -18.34 -14.67 22.96
CA ALA A 240 -18.05 -13.89 24.17
C ALA A 240 -16.59 -14.09 24.64
N TYR A 241 -16.13 -15.34 24.65
CA TYR A 241 -14.75 -15.68 25.00
C TYR A 241 -13.75 -15.00 24.06
N ALA A 242 -13.95 -15.12 22.73
CA ALA A 242 -13.08 -14.50 21.74
C ALA A 242 -12.97 -12.98 21.95
N ARG A 243 -14.10 -12.28 22.09
CA ARG A 243 -14.10 -10.82 22.33
C ARG A 243 -13.39 -10.42 23.62
N GLN A 244 -13.49 -11.21 24.69
CA GLN A 244 -12.80 -10.94 25.95
C GLN A 244 -11.27 -10.92 25.79
N GLN A 245 -10.73 -11.70 24.84
CA GLN A 245 -9.29 -11.75 24.57
C GLN A 245 -8.78 -10.58 23.72
N ALA A 246 -9.67 -9.74 23.16
CA ALA A 246 -9.28 -8.68 22.21
C ALA A 246 -8.36 -7.61 22.80
N SER A 247 -8.29 -7.47 24.13
CA SER A 247 -7.41 -6.52 24.83
C SER A 247 -5.99 -7.04 25.10
N LEU A 248 -5.74 -8.32 24.85
CA LEU A 248 -4.40 -8.91 25.01
C LEU A 248 -3.39 -8.21 24.08
N ALA A 249 -2.13 -8.16 24.50
CA ALA A 249 -1.07 -7.53 23.71
C ALA A 249 -1.01 -8.11 22.27
N PRO A 250 -0.76 -7.28 21.24
CA PRO A 250 -0.65 -7.76 19.86
C PRO A 250 0.37 -8.89 19.73
N GLY A 251 -0.04 -9.98 19.08
CA GLY A 251 0.76 -11.19 18.96
C GLY A 251 0.07 -12.25 18.11
N LEU A 252 0.51 -13.50 18.27
CA LEU A 252 -0.10 -14.65 17.59
C LEU A 252 -1.20 -15.25 18.48
N PHE A 253 -2.39 -15.42 17.90
CA PHE A 253 -3.54 -16.04 18.55
C PHE A 253 -3.99 -17.26 17.76
N SER A 254 -4.57 -18.24 18.44
CA SER A 254 -5.21 -19.40 17.82
C SER A 254 -6.64 -19.54 18.34
N LEU A 255 -7.58 -19.79 17.41
CA LEU A 255 -8.98 -20.05 17.72
C LEU A 255 -9.36 -21.41 17.14
N THR A 256 -9.42 -22.42 18.01
CA THR A 256 -9.84 -23.78 17.64
C THR A 256 -11.32 -23.96 17.96
N VAL A 257 -12.14 -24.02 16.90
CA VAL A 257 -13.60 -24.14 16.99
C VAL A 257 -14.04 -25.22 15.99
N PRO A 258 -14.87 -26.20 16.39
CA PRO A 258 -15.37 -27.21 15.45
C PRO A 258 -16.21 -26.57 14.35
N THR A 259 -16.29 -27.23 13.19
CA THR A 259 -17.09 -26.78 12.05
C THR A 259 -18.53 -26.49 12.48
N GLY A 260 -19.07 -25.37 12.01
CA GLY A 260 -20.39 -24.89 12.42
C GLY A 260 -20.42 -24.18 13.78
N GLY A 261 -19.31 -24.07 14.51
CA GLY A 261 -19.22 -23.38 15.80
C GLY A 261 -19.18 -21.84 15.74
N GLY A 262 -19.40 -21.23 14.56
CA GLY A 262 -19.48 -19.78 14.40
C GLY A 262 -18.12 -19.07 14.26
N LYS A 263 -17.07 -19.78 13.84
CA LYS A 263 -15.70 -19.27 13.69
C LYS A 263 -15.63 -17.96 12.89
N THR A 264 -16.30 -17.89 11.74
CA THR A 264 -16.23 -16.74 10.83
C THR A 264 -16.60 -15.40 11.50
N LEU A 265 -17.76 -15.32 12.14
CA LEU A 265 -18.21 -14.08 12.79
C LEU A 265 -17.49 -13.83 14.13
N ALA A 266 -17.12 -14.90 14.85
CA ALA A 266 -16.33 -14.77 16.08
C ALA A 266 -14.92 -14.19 15.80
N SER A 267 -14.26 -14.65 14.74
CA SER A 267 -12.97 -14.12 14.29
C SER A 267 -13.08 -12.67 13.83
N LEU A 268 -14.14 -12.30 13.10
CA LEU A 268 -14.36 -10.91 12.69
C LEU A 268 -14.59 -10.00 13.91
N ALA A 269 -15.39 -10.45 14.88
CA ALA A 269 -15.65 -9.71 16.10
C ALA A 269 -14.37 -9.47 16.92
N PHE A 270 -13.59 -10.54 17.15
CA PHE A 270 -12.28 -10.42 17.80
C PHE A 270 -11.35 -9.47 17.04
N ALA A 271 -11.24 -9.62 15.71
CA ALA A 271 -10.33 -8.81 14.91
C ALA A 271 -10.69 -7.32 14.93
N LEU A 272 -11.99 -6.98 14.86
CA LEU A 272 -12.46 -5.60 14.98
C LEU A 272 -12.20 -5.04 16.38
N ASP A 273 -12.54 -5.79 17.44
CA ASP A 273 -12.32 -5.34 18.82
C ASP A 273 -10.81 -5.15 19.11
N HIS A 274 -9.97 -6.07 18.66
CA HIS A 274 -8.51 -6.01 18.84
C HIS A 274 -7.92 -4.84 18.04
N ALA A 275 -8.34 -4.67 16.79
CA ALA A 275 -7.87 -3.55 15.97
C ALA A 275 -8.23 -2.19 16.60
N ILE A 276 -9.43 -2.06 17.14
CA ILE A 276 -9.87 -0.84 17.85
C ILE A 276 -9.05 -0.63 19.13
N ALA A 277 -8.86 -1.68 19.94
CA ALA A 277 -8.14 -1.60 21.22
C ALA A 277 -6.67 -1.18 21.05
N HIS A 278 -6.04 -1.54 19.93
CA HIS A 278 -4.63 -1.27 19.67
C HIS A 278 -4.37 -0.22 18.58
N GLY A 279 -5.41 0.49 18.12
CA GLY A 279 -5.26 1.53 17.09
C GLY A 279 -4.75 0.99 15.74
N GLN A 280 -5.09 -0.26 15.41
CA GLN A 280 -4.75 -0.87 14.13
C GLN A 280 -5.72 -0.39 13.06
N ARG A 281 -5.27 -0.44 11.81
CA ARG A 281 -5.96 0.24 10.70
C ARG A 281 -7.09 -0.55 10.08
N ARG A 282 -6.98 -1.87 10.07
CA ARG A 282 -7.82 -2.76 9.25
C ARG A 282 -7.70 -4.21 9.66
N VAL A 283 -8.59 -5.01 9.10
CA VAL A 283 -8.61 -6.47 9.23
C VAL A 283 -8.42 -7.09 7.84
N ILE A 284 -7.51 -8.08 7.74
CA ILE A 284 -7.22 -8.82 6.51
C ILE A 284 -7.53 -10.30 6.77
N PHE A 285 -8.56 -10.82 6.12
CA PHE A 285 -8.88 -12.25 6.10
C PHE A 285 -8.17 -12.93 4.93
N VAL A 286 -7.39 -13.95 5.25
CA VAL A 286 -6.63 -14.76 4.31
C VAL A 286 -7.21 -16.17 4.34
N ILE A 287 -7.82 -16.58 3.23
CA ILE A 287 -8.58 -17.83 3.11
C ILE A 287 -7.90 -18.75 2.08
N PRO A 288 -7.74 -20.05 2.32
CA PRO A 288 -7.07 -20.96 1.38
C PRO A 288 -7.77 -21.12 0.03
N PHE A 289 -9.10 -21.27 0.02
CA PHE A 289 -9.89 -21.61 -1.17
C PHE A 289 -10.71 -20.41 -1.68
N THR A 290 -10.72 -20.21 -3.00
CA THR A 290 -11.43 -19.10 -3.65
C THR A 290 -12.93 -19.15 -3.46
N SER A 291 -13.55 -20.33 -3.48
CA SER A 291 -15.00 -20.49 -3.26
C SER A 291 -15.45 -20.01 -1.87
N ILE A 292 -14.59 -20.17 -0.86
CA ILE A 292 -14.85 -19.75 0.51
C ILE A 292 -14.64 -18.23 0.66
N VAL A 293 -13.75 -17.62 -0.13
CA VAL A 293 -13.54 -16.16 -0.15
C VAL A 293 -14.83 -15.42 -0.49
N GLU A 294 -15.50 -15.80 -1.58
CA GLU A 294 -16.76 -15.20 -2.02
C GLU A 294 -17.85 -15.32 -0.94
N GLN A 295 -17.96 -16.51 -0.34
CA GLN A 295 -18.92 -16.77 0.73
C GLN A 295 -18.64 -15.93 1.98
N ASN A 296 -17.40 -15.88 2.45
CA ASN A 296 -17.02 -15.10 3.63
C ASN A 296 -17.17 -13.60 3.39
N ALA A 297 -16.79 -13.11 2.20
CA ALA A 297 -17.00 -11.71 1.84
C ALA A 297 -18.50 -11.35 1.83
N ALA A 298 -19.37 -12.22 1.31
CA ALA A 298 -20.83 -12.04 1.36
C ALA A 298 -21.38 -12.05 2.80
N VAL A 299 -20.89 -12.95 3.65
CA VAL A 299 -21.24 -12.99 5.09
C VAL A 299 -20.86 -11.68 5.77
N PHE A 300 -19.64 -11.17 5.54
CA PHE A 300 -19.19 -9.91 6.13
C PHE A 300 -19.98 -8.71 5.62
N ARG A 301 -20.24 -8.62 4.31
CA ARG A 301 -21.07 -7.53 3.74
C ARG A 301 -22.46 -7.51 4.37
N ARG A 302 -23.08 -8.67 4.58
CA ARG A 302 -24.38 -8.79 5.24
C ARG A 302 -24.30 -8.40 6.72
N ALA A 303 -23.29 -8.88 7.43
CA ALA A 303 -23.12 -8.62 8.85
C ALA A 303 -22.78 -7.14 9.16
N LEU A 304 -22.17 -6.43 8.21
CA LEU A 304 -21.80 -5.03 8.33
C LEU A 304 -22.87 -4.06 7.79
N GLY A 305 -24.02 -4.58 7.37
CA GLY A 305 -25.21 -3.78 7.04
C GLY A 305 -24.93 -2.71 5.96
N PRO A 306 -25.39 -1.45 6.16
CA PRO A 306 -25.19 -0.35 5.21
C PRO A 306 -23.72 -0.05 4.88
N HIS A 307 -22.78 -0.44 5.75
CA HIS A 307 -21.36 -0.24 5.53
C HIS A 307 -20.71 -1.39 4.75
N GLY A 308 -21.35 -2.55 4.63
CA GLY A 308 -20.74 -3.76 4.07
C GLY A 308 -20.16 -3.58 2.67
N ALA A 309 -20.93 -2.98 1.75
CA ALA A 309 -20.52 -2.82 0.35
C ALA A 309 -19.28 -1.92 0.19
N GLN A 310 -19.13 -0.90 1.04
CA GLN A 310 -18.01 0.03 1.00
C GLN A 310 -16.81 -0.40 1.85
N ALA A 311 -17.03 -1.25 2.86
CA ALA A 311 -16.01 -1.64 3.82
C ALA A 311 -15.25 -2.92 3.43
N VAL A 312 -15.92 -3.84 2.72
CA VAL A 312 -15.39 -5.17 2.40
C VAL A 312 -14.85 -5.22 0.98
N LEU A 313 -13.52 -5.21 0.89
CA LEU A 313 -12.79 -5.50 -0.34
C LEU A 313 -12.59 -7.00 -0.48
N GLU A 314 -13.05 -7.56 -1.59
CA GLU A 314 -12.78 -8.94 -1.98
C GLU A 314 -11.78 -8.94 -3.12
N HIS A 315 -10.69 -9.69 -2.96
CA HIS A 315 -9.58 -9.64 -3.91
C HIS A 315 -8.89 -11.00 -4.06
N HIS A 316 -9.13 -11.65 -5.21
CA HIS A 316 -8.49 -12.89 -5.63
C HIS A 316 -8.44 -12.97 -7.16
N SER A 317 -7.67 -13.93 -7.70
CA SER A 317 -7.40 -14.07 -9.14
C SER A 317 -8.65 -14.29 -10.01
N ALA A 318 -9.70 -14.92 -9.46
CA ALA A 318 -10.96 -15.19 -10.15
C ALA A 318 -12.03 -14.10 -9.96
N PHE A 319 -11.76 -13.07 -9.16
CA PHE A 319 -12.76 -12.05 -8.84
C PHE A 319 -13.09 -11.20 -10.08
N THR A 320 -14.35 -11.24 -10.50
CA THR A 320 -14.89 -10.34 -11.51
C THR A 320 -15.86 -9.38 -10.82
N PRO A 321 -15.63 -8.05 -10.86
CA PRO A 321 -16.61 -7.10 -10.36
C PRO A 321 -17.97 -7.37 -11.05
N PRO A 322 -19.10 -7.42 -10.32
CA PRO A 322 -20.39 -7.77 -10.90
C PRO A 322 -20.78 -6.81 -12.07
N ALA A 323 -21.70 -7.19 -12.95
CA ALA A 323 -22.06 -6.30 -14.07
C ALA A 323 -22.78 -5.02 -13.58
N PRO A 324 -22.50 -3.83 -14.17
CA PRO A 324 -23.16 -2.58 -13.81
C PRO A 324 -24.69 -2.66 -13.92
N ASP A 325 -25.37 -2.36 -12.83
CA ASP A 325 -26.82 -2.18 -12.81
C ASP A 325 -27.16 -0.74 -13.24
N ALA A 326 -27.65 -0.60 -14.47
CA ALA A 326 -28.03 0.69 -15.06
C ALA A 326 -29.15 1.41 -14.30
N SER A 327 -29.87 0.72 -13.40
CA SER A 327 -30.91 1.33 -12.55
C SER A 327 -30.35 2.04 -11.31
N ARG A 328 -29.04 1.92 -11.03
CA ARG A 328 -28.37 2.55 -9.86
C ARG A 328 -27.11 3.32 -10.28
N PRO A 329 -27.19 4.65 -10.45
CA PRO A 329 -26.05 5.49 -10.86
C PRO A 329 -24.83 5.38 -9.92
N ASP A 330 -25.06 5.22 -8.62
CA ASP A 330 -24.02 5.10 -7.58
C ASP A 330 -23.21 3.80 -7.67
N TRP A 331 -23.72 2.82 -8.44
CA TRP A 331 -23.14 1.49 -8.56
C TRP A 331 -21.89 1.49 -9.44
N HIS A 332 -21.86 2.32 -10.48
CA HIS A 332 -20.65 2.54 -11.31
C HIS A 332 -19.50 3.15 -10.50
N GLN A 333 -19.79 4.10 -9.62
CA GLN A 333 -18.78 4.70 -8.74
C GLN A 333 -18.24 3.68 -7.73
N SER A 334 -19.12 2.83 -7.20
CA SER A 334 -18.76 1.75 -6.28
C SER A 334 -17.82 0.71 -6.93
N GLN A 335 -18.03 0.37 -8.21
CA GLN A 335 -17.15 -0.51 -8.99
C GLN A 335 -15.76 0.07 -9.22
N ALA A 336 -15.69 1.35 -9.62
CA ALA A 336 -14.42 2.03 -9.81
C ALA A 336 -13.65 2.06 -8.48
N LYS A 337 -14.33 2.37 -7.37
CA LYS A 337 -13.76 2.33 -6.02
C LYS A 337 -13.21 0.96 -5.64
N LEU A 338 -13.94 -0.12 -5.94
CA LEU A 338 -13.47 -1.49 -5.70
C LEU A 338 -12.17 -1.78 -6.47
N ARG A 339 -12.11 -1.44 -7.77
CA ARG A 339 -10.88 -1.63 -8.57
C ARG A 339 -9.71 -0.83 -8.01
N LEU A 340 -9.94 0.43 -7.64
CA LEU A 340 -8.92 1.30 -7.04
C LEU A 340 -8.43 0.74 -5.70
N ALA A 341 -9.32 0.19 -4.87
CA ALA A 341 -8.97 -0.46 -3.62
C ALA A 341 -8.24 -1.81 -3.82
N MET A 342 -8.49 -2.54 -4.93
CA MET A 342 -7.69 -3.73 -5.26
C MET A 342 -6.23 -3.39 -5.59
N GLU A 343 -5.95 -2.18 -6.08
CA GLU A 343 -4.60 -1.74 -6.43
C GLU A 343 -3.69 -1.58 -5.22
N ASN A 344 -4.20 -1.07 -4.10
CA ASN A 344 -3.43 -0.75 -2.91
C ASN A 344 -3.98 -1.35 -1.60
N TRP A 345 -5.05 -2.12 -1.64
CA TRP A 345 -5.72 -2.68 -0.46
C TRP A 345 -6.26 -1.64 0.51
N ASP A 346 -6.62 -0.45 0.04
CA ASP A 346 -7.13 0.62 0.89
C ASP A 346 -8.62 0.44 1.27
N ALA A 347 -8.90 -0.62 2.04
CA ALA A 347 -10.22 -0.91 2.62
C ALA A 347 -10.10 -1.33 4.09
N PRO A 348 -11.12 -1.04 4.93
CA PRO A 348 -11.12 -1.46 6.35
C PRO A 348 -11.11 -2.98 6.54
N ILE A 349 -11.80 -3.72 5.67
CA ILE A 349 -11.84 -5.18 5.68
C ILE A 349 -11.39 -5.69 4.31
N VAL A 350 -10.32 -6.46 4.27
CA VAL A 350 -9.82 -7.12 3.06
C VAL A 350 -10.05 -8.61 3.20
N VAL A 351 -10.67 -9.23 2.21
CA VAL A 351 -10.84 -10.69 2.12
C VAL A 351 -10.09 -11.16 0.87
N THR A 352 -9.08 -11.99 1.08
CA THR A 352 -8.18 -12.42 0.00
C THR A 352 -7.76 -13.88 0.17
N THR A 353 -7.08 -14.43 -0.84
CA THR A 353 -6.54 -15.79 -0.77
C THR A 353 -5.17 -15.82 -0.13
N ALA A 354 -4.78 -16.99 0.40
CA ALA A 354 -3.40 -17.24 0.86
C ALA A 354 -2.36 -16.93 -0.23
N VAL A 355 -2.60 -17.41 -1.46
CA VAL A 355 -1.72 -17.14 -2.62
C VAL A 355 -1.56 -15.64 -2.83
N GLN A 356 -2.66 -14.89 -2.94
CA GLN A 356 -2.61 -13.45 -3.18
C GLN A 356 -1.92 -12.69 -2.04
N PHE A 357 -2.15 -13.10 -0.78
CA PHE A 357 -1.52 -12.50 0.38
C PHE A 357 0.00 -12.73 0.37
N PHE A 358 0.45 -13.98 0.25
CA PHE A 358 1.88 -14.30 0.28
C PHE A 358 2.61 -13.77 -0.96
N GLU A 359 2.02 -13.82 -2.16
CA GLU A 359 2.61 -13.20 -3.36
C GLU A 359 2.82 -11.70 -3.19
N SER A 360 1.89 -11.01 -2.50
CA SER A 360 2.03 -9.57 -2.22
C SER A 360 3.23 -9.27 -1.32
N LEU A 361 3.57 -10.15 -0.37
CA LEU A 361 4.73 -10.01 0.52
C LEU A 361 6.08 -10.14 -0.22
N PHE A 362 6.13 -10.88 -1.32
CA PHE A 362 7.34 -11.13 -2.11
C PHE A 362 7.36 -10.43 -3.46
N ALA A 363 6.35 -9.60 -3.75
CA ALA A 363 6.29 -8.82 -4.98
C ALA A 363 7.52 -7.91 -5.15
N ALA A 364 7.93 -7.74 -6.41
CA ALA A 364 9.01 -6.84 -6.79
C ALA A 364 8.65 -5.95 -8.00
N ARG A 365 7.42 -6.05 -8.53
CA ARG A 365 6.89 -5.22 -9.62
C ARG A 365 6.07 -4.08 -9.04
N THR A 366 6.17 -2.90 -9.63
CA THR A 366 5.51 -1.66 -9.18
C THR A 366 4.04 -1.88 -8.82
N GLY A 367 3.21 -2.28 -9.79
CA GLY A 367 1.77 -2.46 -9.58
C GLY A 367 1.42 -3.52 -8.53
N ALA A 368 2.18 -4.61 -8.43
CA ALA A 368 1.94 -5.66 -7.44
C ALA A 368 2.35 -5.20 -6.02
N CYS A 369 3.38 -4.37 -5.90
CA CYS A 369 3.89 -3.89 -4.63
C CYS A 369 3.01 -2.81 -3.98
N ARG A 370 2.13 -2.12 -4.71
CA ARG A 370 1.30 -1.01 -4.17
C ARG A 370 0.47 -1.35 -2.92
N LYS A 371 0.21 -2.64 -2.69
CA LYS A 371 -0.61 -3.17 -1.57
C LYS A 371 0.17 -3.45 -0.30
N LEU A 372 1.48 -3.66 -0.41
CA LEU A 372 2.28 -4.29 0.64
C LEU A 372 2.37 -3.43 1.92
N HIS A 373 2.64 -2.13 1.79
CA HIS A 373 2.73 -1.22 2.94
C HIS A 373 1.40 -1.08 3.71
N HIS A 374 0.29 -1.36 3.04
CA HIS A 374 -1.05 -1.34 3.60
C HIS A 374 -1.34 -2.54 4.52
N ILE A 375 -0.50 -3.59 4.51
CA ILE A 375 -0.56 -4.71 5.47
C ILE A 375 -0.10 -4.29 6.87
N ALA A 376 0.84 -3.34 6.98
CA ALA A 376 1.38 -2.92 8.28
C ALA A 376 0.28 -2.45 9.25
N ASN A 377 0.46 -2.71 10.55
CA ASN A 377 -0.49 -2.30 11.59
C ASN A 377 -1.94 -2.75 11.30
N SER A 378 -2.11 -4.01 10.90
CA SER A 378 -3.41 -4.64 10.63
C SER A 378 -3.56 -5.92 11.44
N VAL A 379 -4.80 -6.34 11.71
CA VAL A 379 -5.09 -7.70 12.16
C VAL A 379 -5.16 -8.61 10.94
N VAL A 380 -4.34 -9.66 10.91
CA VAL A 380 -4.39 -10.68 9.85
C VAL A 380 -5.02 -11.93 10.44
N VAL A 381 -6.14 -12.37 9.85
CA VAL A 381 -6.82 -13.61 10.21
C VAL A 381 -6.52 -14.65 9.13
N LEU A 382 -5.77 -15.68 9.48
CA LEU A 382 -5.56 -16.85 8.64
C LEU A 382 -6.71 -17.84 8.93
N ASP A 383 -7.68 -17.92 8.03
CA ASP A 383 -8.83 -18.79 8.20
C ASP A 383 -8.59 -20.13 7.50
N GLU A 384 -7.92 -21.04 8.19
CA GLU A 384 -7.78 -22.42 7.74
C GLU A 384 -9.02 -23.21 8.15
N GLU A 385 -9.73 -23.80 7.18
CA GLU A 385 -10.61 -24.93 7.48
C GLU A 385 -9.69 -26.10 7.82
N GLY A 386 -9.69 -26.49 9.10
CA GLY A 386 -8.93 -27.66 9.53
C GLY A 386 -9.44 -28.87 8.75
N TYR A 387 -8.55 -29.52 8.01
CA TYR A 387 -8.76 -30.92 7.66
C TYR A 387 -8.85 -31.68 8.99
N ALA A 388 -10.06 -32.11 9.34
CA ALA A 388 -10.30 -32.99 10.47
C ALA A 388 -9.73 -34.38 10.19
#